data_AF-A0A537D506-F1
#
_entry.id   AF-A0A537D506-F1
#
_cell.length_a   1.000
_cell.length_b   1.000
_cell.length_c   1.000
_cell.angle_alpha   90.00
_cell.angle_beta   90.00
_cell.angle_gamma   90.00
#
_symmetry.space_group_name_H-M   'P 1'
#
loop_
_entity.id
_entity.type
_entity.pdbx_description
1 polymer ?
#
loop_
_entity_poly.entity_id
_entity_poly.type
_entity_poly.pdbx_seq_one_letter_code
_entity_poly.pdbx_strand_id
1 'polypeptide(L)'
;MARPAQDEPRRPVADVVSRQHQLHNRSLRIFRFALRPAFGPDQPRALQIARVRQALRSGKTAPGLSRAHAALRTDVTARDRLRTVEARRLPLRDGARLSMGAGLQVQRLRPIPVAVSRPRRGAAQRCGQVIRAVESAMTKGVPGLLSALAIAVLIAAFPAVAADPSKVLHVAFVAPENGFDPQATGDLYSNYVNRQIFDSLYRYDYLARPYKVIPNTAAGLPEISSDGLTWTIKVRPGIYFTDDAAFKGKKRELTAADYVYSWKRLLDPKLRSINAQIFDDRLFGAKAAIEAAKKTGKFDYDAAFEGAQAVDRYTIRLKLNCPAYDLLGDLTASGAAAVAREVVTAYGDPSGWVMEHPVGTGPYYLKSWRRAQQVVLEANPAFRELRFPESSQADDRAMLAEMRGKK
;
A
#
# COMPACT_ATOMS: atom_id res chain seq x y z
N MET A 1 18.97 -59.03 -36.52
CA MET A 1 19.01 -58.98 -35.04
C MET A 1 19.06 -57.49 -34.67
N ALA A 2 17.97 -56.80 -34.31
CA ALA A 2 17.24 -56.79 -33.02
C ALA A 2 18.22 -56.68 -31.82
N ARG A 3 18.25 -55.67 -30.94
CA ARG A 3 17.28 -54.65 -30.45
C ARG A 3 18.02 -53.39 -29.90
N PRO A 4 17.32 -52.28 -29.57
CA PRO A 4 17.84 -50.91 -29.53
C PRO A 4 18.22 -50.37 -28.13
N ALA A 5 18.95 -49.25 -28.13
CA ALA A 5 19.25 -48.40 -26.98
C ALA A 5 18.04 -47.56 -26.55
N GLN A 6 17.90 -47.35 -25.24
CA GLN A 6 16.86 -46.56 -24.61
C GLN A 6 17.17 -45.05 -24.73
N ASP A 7 16.18 -44.31 -25.23
CA ASP A 7 16.08 -42.85 -25.22
C ASP A 7 15.67 -42.36 -23.81
N GLU A 8 16.39 -41.37 -23.27
CA GLU A 8 15.98 -40.64 -22.07
C GLU A 8 15.60 -39.18 -22.46
N PRO A 9 14.30 -38.81 -22.46
CA PRO A 9 13.88 -37.47 -22.85
C PRO A 9 13.89 -36.48 -21.68
N ARG A 10 14.30 -35.25 -21.99
CA ARG A 10 14.22 -34.04 -21.15
C ARG A 10 12.82 -33.85 -20.57
N ARG A 11 12.73 -33.58 -19.25
CA ARG A 11 11.49 -33.28 -18.53
C ARG A 11 10.84 -31.97 -19.00
N PRO A 12 9.53 -31.94 -19.31
CA PRO A 12 8.77 -30.72 -19.48
C PRO A 12 8.26 -30.18 -18.13
N VAL A 13 8.23 -28.85 -18.05
CA VAL A 13 7.63 -28.05 -16.96
C VAL A 13 6.13 -28.31 -16.92
N ALA A 14 5.62 -28.77 -15.77
CA ALA A 14 4.20 -29.06 -15.58
C ALA A 14 3.39 -27.77 -15.36
N ASP A 15 2.53 -27.49 -16.33
CA ASP A 15 1.40 -26.57 -16.26
C ASP A 15 0.29 -27.24 -15.42
N VAL A 16 -0.05 -26.68 -14.24
CA VAL A 16 -1.10 -27.21 -13.37
C VAL A 16 -2.33 -26.32 -13.49
N VAL A 17 -3.12 -26.58 -14.53
CA VAL A 17 -4.54 -26.18 -14.58
C VAL A 17 -5.36 -27.41 -14.20
N SER A 18 -5.71 -27.54 -12.92
CA SER A 18 -6.62 -28.58 -12.46
C SER A 18 -8.07 -28.21 -12.80
N ARG A 19 -8.65 -28.95 -13.75
CA ARG A 19 -10.07 -28.96 -14.07
C ARG A 19 -10.89 -29.73 -13.04
N GLN A 20 -12.13 -29.24 -12.87
CA GLN A 20 -13.39 -29.95 -12.60
C GLN A 20 -13.56 -30.70 -11.27
N HIS A 21 -14.56 -30.26 -10.50
CA HIS A 21 -15.68 -31.14 -10.13
C HIS A 21 -17.01 -30.45 -10.49
N GLN A 22 -17.73 -31.11 -11.39
CA GLN A 22 -19.12 -30.84 -11.73
C GLN A 22 -20.01 -31.30 -10.58
N LEU A 23 -20.89 -30.43 -10.09
CA LEU A 23 -22.10 -30.85 -9.38
C LEU A 23 -23.31 -30.30 -10.12
N HIS A 24 -24.24 -31.23 -10.37
CA HIS A 24 -25.49 -31.08 -11.09
C HIS A 24 -26.33 -29.92 -10.56
N ASN A 25 -26.88 -29.10 -11.47
CA ASN A 25 -28.03 -28.27 -11.14
C ASN A 25 -29.10 -28.40 -12.23
N ARG A 26 -30.21 -29.04 -11.85
CA ARG A 26 -31.45 -29.08 -12.64
C ARG A 26 -32.04 -27.67 -12.71
N SER A 27 -32.31 -27.23 -13.94
CA SER A 27 -33.40 -26.33 -14.32
C SER A 27 -33.48 -24.95 -13.67
N LEU A 28 -32.91 -23.94 -14.33
CA LEU A 28 -33.47 -22.58 -14.37
C LEU A 28 -33.11 -21.93 -15.71
N ARG A 29 -34.10 -21.85 -16.62
CA ARG A 29 -34.01 -21.09 -17.87
C ARG A 29 -34.13 -19.61 -17.55
N ILE A 30 -33.12 -18.81 -17.93
CA ILE A 30 -33.19 -17.35 -17.93
C ILE A 30 -32.95 -16.87 -19.36
N PHE A 31 -33.88 -16.07 -19.87
CA PHE A 31 -33.88 -15.51 -21.22
C PHE A 31 -32.68 -14.59 -21.46
N ARG A 32 -32.04 -14.75 -22.62
CA ARG A 32 -30.91 -13.95 -23.10
C ARG A 32 -31.45 -12.67 -23.76
N PHE A 33 -31.47 -11.54 -23.04
CA PHE A 33 -31.65 -10.25 -23.69
C PHE A 33 -30.31 -9.78 -24.26
N ALA A 34 -30.25 -9.67 -25.59
CA ALA A 34 -29.14 -9.03 -26.30
C ALA A 34 -29.33 -7.51 -26.23
N LEU A 35 -28.46 -6.80 -25.52
CA LEU A 35 -28.33 -5.36 -25.66
C LEU A 35 -27.37 -5.09 -26.82
N ARG A 36 -27.91 -4.67 -27.97
CA ARG A 36 -27.14 -3.95 -29.00
C ARG A 36 -26.87 -2.53 -28.48
N PRO A 37 -25.65 -1.97 -28.61
CA PRO A 37 -25.47 -0.54 -28.42
C PRO A 37 -26.08 0.21 -29.61
N ALA A 38 -27.02 1.10 -29.34
CA ALA A 38 -27.46 2.11 -30.29
C ALA A 38 -26.39 3.21 -30.34
N PHE A 39 -25.71 3.34 -31.49
CA PHE A 39 -24.79 4.44 -31.74
C PHE A 39 -25.59 5.67 -32.19
N GLY A 40 -25.54 6.77 -31.42
CA GLY A 40 -25.98 8.10 -31.83
C GLY A 40 -24.85 8.88 -32.52
N PRO A 41 -25.15 9.88 -33.38
CA PRO A 41 -24.19 10.41 -34.36
C PRO A 41 -23.13 11.39 -33.85
N ASP A 42 -23.07 11.75 -32.56
CA ASP A 42 -22.16 12.80 -32.09
C ASP A 42 -21.19 12.33 -30.99
N GLN A 43 -20.01 11.83 -31.38
CA GLN A 43 -18.81 11.87 -30.53
C GLN A 43 -17.50 12.10 -31.33
N PRO A 44 -16.54 12.86 -30.77
CA PRO A 44 -15.29 13.25 -31.43
C PRO A 44 -14.25 12.12 -31.59
N ARG A 45 -13.53 12.15 -32.72
CA ARG A 45 -12.52 11.17 -33.17
C ARG A 45 -11.26 11.17 -32.27
N ALA A 46 -11.18 10.28 -31.28
CA ALA A 46 -9.92 9.98 -30.57
C ALA A 46 -9.82 8.54 -30.01
N LEU A 47 -10.48 7.57 -30.64
CA LEU A 47 -10.36 6.15 -30.28
C LEU A 47 -10.06 5.29 -31.52
N GLN A 48 -8.81 5.33 -31.98
CA GLN A 48 -8.22 4.29 -32.81
C GLN A 48 -6.85 3.88 -32.26
N ILE A 49 -6.83 3.18 -31.11
CA ILE A 49 -5.65 2.46 -30.61
C ILE A 49 -6.00 0.97 -30.43
N ALA A 50 -6.70 0.42 -31.41
CA ALA A 50 -6.96 -1.03 -31.51
C ALA A 50 -6.22 -1.69 -32.67
N ARG A 51 -5.71 -0.92 -33.65
CA ARG A 51 -4.93 -1.45 -34.78
C ARG A 51 -3.41 -1.52 -34.52
N VAL A 52 -2.90 -0.81 -33.51
CA VAL A 52 -1.46 -0.80 -33.16
C VAL A 52 -1.03 -2.09 -32.41
N ARG A 53 -1.96 -2.76 -31.72
CA ARG A 53 -1.66 -4.01 -30.99
C ARG A 53 -1.51 -5.26 -31.88
N GLN A 54 -1.91 -5.19 -33.15
CA GLN A 54 -1.78 -6.31 -34.10
C GLN A 54 -0.47 -6.25 -34.90
N ALA A 55 0.12 -5.07 -35.08
CA ALA A 55 1.39 -4.89 -35.78
C ALA A 55 2.62 -5.21 -34.90
N LEU A 56 2.51 -5.10 -33.58
CA LEU A 56 3.62 -5.36 -32.64
C LEU A 56 3.78 -6.84 -32.24
N ARG A 57 2.93 -7.76 -32.74
CA ARG A 57 3.05 -9.22 -32.47
C ARG A 57 3.78 -10.01 -33.56
N SER A 58 4.09 -9.42 -34.70
CA SER A 58 4.88 -10.07 -35.75
C SER A 58 6.30 -9.52 -35.75
N GLY A 59 7.19 -10.19 -35.01
CA GLY A 59 8.62 -9.88 -35.02
C GLY A 59 9.23 -10.16 -36.40
N LYS A 60 9.50 -9.09 -37.16
CA LYS A 60 10.44 -9.10 -38.29
C LYS A 60 11.23 -7.79 -38.31
N THR A 61 12.54 -7.91 -38.37
CA THR A 61 13.55 -6.86 -38.38
C THR A 61 13.83 -6.32 -39.78
N ALA A 62 13.98 -4.98 -39.88
CA ALA A 62 14.77 -4.16 -40.83
C ALA A 62 14.37 -4.13 -42.33
N PRO A 63 14.88 -3.20 -43.19
CA PRO A 63 15.51 -1.88 -42.98
C PRO A 63 14.93 -0.73 -43.88
N GLY A 64 15.16 0.52 -43.49
CA GLY A 64 15.23 1.68 -44.40
C GLY A 64 13.92 2.25 -44.96
N LEU A 65 13.63 3.52 -44.64
CA LEU A 65 13.07 4.49 -45.60
C LEU A 65 13.20 5.90 -45.01
N SER A 66 14.35 6.52 -45.36
CA SER A 66 14.48 7.96 -45.53
C SER A 66 13.46 8.41 -46.57
N ARG A 67 12.47 9.23 -46.15
CA ARG A 67 11.71 10.24 -46.91
C ARG A 67 10.47 10.67 -46.10
N ALA A 68 10.70 11.39 -45.00
CA ALA A 68 9.67 12.19 -44.33
C ALA A 68 10.28 13.36 -43.52
N HIS A 69 11.47 13.83 -43.93
CA HIS A 69 12.23 14.88 -43.23
C HIS A 69 12.32 16.21 -43.99
N ALA A 70 11.41 16.48 -44.93
CA ALA A 70 11.52 17.64 -45.84
C ALA A 70 10.25 18.50 -45.96
N ALA A 71 9.45 18.67 -44.90
CA ALA A 71 8.24 19.50 -44.98
C ALA A 71 7.91 20.34 -43.73
N LEU A 72 8.83 20.58 -42.80
CA LEU A 72 8.50 21.30 -41.55
C LEU A 72 9.45 22.45 -41.18
N ARG A 73 10.11 23.08 -42.15
CA ARG A 73 10.76 24.38 -41.94
C ARG A 73 10.63 25.27 -43.18
N THR A 74 9.55 26.04 -43.22
CA THR A 74 9.47 27.41 -43.77
C THR A 74 8.00 27.83 -43.75
N ASP A 75 7.60 28.59 -42.73
CA ASP A 75 6.76 29.78 -42.97
C ASP A 75 6.72 30.66 -41.72
N VAL A 76 7.61 31.64 -41.71
CA VAL A 76 7.59 32.82 -40.83
C VAL A 76 7.10 33.96 -41.71
N THR A 77 5.78 34.05 -41.93
CA THR A 77 5.08 35.28 -42.39
C THR A 77 3.57 35.04 -42.40
N ALA A 78 2.95 35.05 -41.22
CA ALA A 78 1.50 35.25 -41.09
C ALA A 78 1.20 35.93 -39.74
N ARG A 79 1.69 37.18 -39.60
CA ARG A 79 1.14 38.13 -38.62
C ARG A 79 -0.07 38.80 -39.26
N ASP A 80 -1.27 38.40 -38.86
CA ASP A 80 -2.29 39.35 -38.39
C ASP A 80 -3.51 38.61 -37.85
N ARG A 81 -4.03 39.10 -36.71
CA ARG A 81 -5.26 38.69 -35.99
C ARG A 81 -5.14 37.54 -34.99
N LEU A 82 -4.48 37.81 -33.87
CA LEU A 82 -4.92 37.32 -32.56
C LEU A 82 -5.05 38.53 -31.63
N ARG A 83 -6.29 39.04 -31.48
CA ARG A 83 -6.62 40.06 -30.49
C ARG A 83 -6.85 39.39 -29.13
N THR A 84 -6.22 39.98 -28.14
CA THR A 84 -6.35 39.81 -26.69
C THR A 84 -7.83 39.73 -26.25
N VAL A 85 -8.21 38.70 -25.50
CA VAL A 85 -9.45 38.73 -24.70
C VAL A 85 -9.06 39.02 -23.26
N GLU A 86 -9.29 40.26 -22.89
CA GLU A 86 -9.18 40.83 -21.56
C GLU A 86 -10.21 40.21 -20.61
N ALA A 87 -9.78 39.93 -19.37
CA ALA A 87 -10.66 39.55 -18.28
C ALA A 87 -11.56 40.74 -17.86
N ARG A 88 -12.81 40.78 -18.32
CA ARG A 88 -13.86 41.64 -17.73
C ARG A 88 -15.21 40.92 -17.65
N ARG A 89 -15.64 40.71 -16.39
CA ARG A 89 -17.02 40.65 -15.88
C ARG A 89 -18.04 39.81 -16.65
N LEU A 90 -18.23 38.56 -16.22
CA LEU A 90 -19.52 37.88 -16.35
C LEU A 90 -20.38 38.20 -15.10
N PRO A 91 -21.58 38.78 -15.25
CA PRO A 91 -22.45 39.11 -14.13
C PRO A 91 -23.12 37.83 -13.62
N LEU A 92 -22.85 37.45 -12.37
CA LEU A 92 -23.72 36.55 -11.62
C LEU A 92 -25.01 37.32 -11.32
N ARG A 93 -26.09 37.01 -12.04
CA ARG A 93 -27.44 37.42 -11.64
C ARG A 93 -27.92 36.51 -10.51
N ASP A 94 -28.38 37.16 -9.45
CA ASP A 94 -29.06 36.58 -8.31
C ASP A 94 -30.24 35.66 -8.71
N GLY A 95 -30.41 34.59 -7.94
CA GLY A 95 -31.71 33.96 -7.74
C GLY A 95 -32.24 33.07 -8.85
N ALA A 96 -31.61 31.90 -9.08
CA ALA A 96 -32.30 30.78 -9.73
C ALA A 96 -32.02 29.48 -8.97
N ARG A 97 -33.01 29.04 -8.18
CA ARG A 97 -33.08 27.67 -7.67
C ARG A 97 -33.17 26.73 -8.87
N LEU A 98 -32.17 25.89 -9.08
CA LEU A 98 -32.30 24.73 -9.96
C LEU A 98 -33.18 23.70 -9.25
N SER A 99 -34.45 23.62 -9.65
CA SER A 99 -35.30 22.47 -9.33
C SER A 99 -34.86 21.29 -10.20
N MET A 100 -34.56 20.15 -9.57
CA MET A 100 -34.39 18.91 -10.32
C MET A 100 -35.77 18.44 -10.79
N GLY A 101 -35.98 18.49 -12.11
CA GLY A 101 -37.15 17.92 -12.77
C GLY A 101 -37.25 16.42 -12.56
N ALA A 102 -38.49 15.96 -12.37
CA ALA A 102 -38.88 14.57 -12.17
C ALA A 102 -38.34 13.67 -13.30
N GLY A 103 -37.50 12.71 -12.96
CA GLY A 103 -36.95 11.77 -13.94
C GLY A 103 -35.94 10.74 -13.44
N LEU A 104 -35.37 10.88 -12.23
CA LEU A 104 -34.61 9.79 -11.60
C LEU A 104 -35.52 9.00 -10.67
N GLN A 105 -36.02 7.84 -11.13
CA GLN A 105 -36.49 6.82 -10.21
C GLN A 105 -35.29 6.26 -9.45
N VAL A 106 -35.18 6.61 -8.17
CA VAL A 106 -34.35 5.89 -7.21
C VAL A 106 -34.92 4.47 -7.11
N GLN A 107 -34.28 3.51 -7.77
CA GLN A 107 -34.54 2.11 -7.50
C GLN A 107 -34.12 1.85 -6.05
N ARG A 108 -35.10 1.78 -5.14
CA ARG A 108 -34.86 1.34 -3.76
C ARG A 108 -34.34 -0.10 -3.84
N LEU A 109 -33.03 -0.26 -3.69
CA LEU A 109 -32.44 -1.56 -3.43
C LEU A 109 -33.06 -2.09 -2.14
N ARG A 110 -33.78 -3.21 -2.23
CA ARG A 110 -34.29 -3.89 -1.03
C ARG A 110 -33.07 -4.34 -0.20
N PRO A 111 -33.06 -4.11 1.12
CA PRO A 111 -32.01 -4.66 1.96
C PRO A 111 -32.02 -6.19 1.82
N ILE A 112 -30.89 -6.74 1.37
CA ILE A 112 -30.64 -8.17 1.44
C ILE A 112 -30.42 -8.48 2.92
N PRO A 113 -31.22 -9.36 3.55
CA PRO A 113 -30.95 -9.76 4.92
C PRO A 113 -29.60 -10.48 4.95
N VAL A 114 -28.60 -9.85 5.58
CA VAL A 114 -27.37 -10.54 5.98
C VAL A 114 -27.76 -11.47 7.11
N ALA A 115 -27.81 -12.77 6.82
CA ALA A 115 -27.96 -13.79 7.84
C ALA A 115 -26.68 -13.80 8.69
N VAL A 116 -26.71 -13.10 9.82
CA VAL A 116 -25.75 -13.34 10.89
C VAL A 116 -25.98 -14.77 11.36
N SER A 117 -25.04 -15.66 11.11
CA SER A 117 -25.07 -17.02 11.66
C SER A 117 -24.95 -16.91 13.18
N ARG A 118 -26.09 -16.91 13.87
CA ARG A 118 -26.10 -17.17 15.30
C ARG A 118 -25.49 -18.56 15.51
N PRO A 119 -24.56 -18.74 16.48
CA PRO A 119 -24.13 -20.08 16.84
C PRO A 119 -25.37 -20.92 17.15
N ARG A 120 -25.49 -22.09 16.50
CA ARG A 120 -26.59 -23.04 16.72
C ARG A 120 -26.76 -23.21 18.23
N ARG A 121 -28.00 -23.05 18.72
CA ARG A 121 -28.43 -23.52 20.04
C ARG A 121 -28.07 -25.00 20.16
N GLY A 122 -26.91 -25.27 20.75
CA GLY A 122 -26.28 -26.59 20.82
C GLY A 122 -25.08 -26.60 21.75
N ALA A 123 -24.47 -25.44 22.02
CA ALA A 123 -23.47 -25.30 23.08
C ALA A 123 -24.03 -25.56 24.49
N ALA A 124 -25.31 -25.22 24.73
CA ALA A 124 -25.97 -25.45 26.03
C ALA A 124 -26.27 -26.93 26.30
N GLN A 125 -26.52 -27.75 25.27
CA GLN A 125 -26.75 -29.19 25.44
C GLN A 125 -25.45 -29.98 25.70
N ARG A 126 -24.31 -29.49 25.19
CA ARG A 126 -23.00 -30.11 25.48
C ARG A 126 -22.49 -29.77 26.89
N CYS A 127 -22.88 -28.63 27.45
CA CYS A 127 -22.55 -28.28 28.84
C CYS A 127 -23.30 -29.19 29.84
N GLY A 128 -24.57 -29.51 29.56
CA GLY A 128 -25.38 -30.38 30.44
C GLY A 128 -24.93 -31.85 30.49
N GLN A 129 -24.33 -32.37 29.41
CA GLN A 129 -23.77 -33.74 29.40
C GLN A 129 -22.45 -33.83 30.17
N VAL A 130 -21.64 -32.77 30.16
CA VAL A 130 -20.40 -32.69 30.94
C VAL A 130 -20.72 -32.60 32.44
N ILE A 131 -21.75 -31.85 32.84
CA ILE A 131 -22.16 -31.72 34.25
C ILE A 131 -22.62 -33.06 34.85
N ARG A 132 -23.41 -33.87 34.12
CA ARG A 132 -23.83 -35.21 34.61
C ARG A 132 -22.68 -36.22 34.68
N ALA A 133 -21.68 -36.09 33.82
CA ALA A 133 -20.48 -36.93 33.88
C ALA A 133 -19.62 -36.59 35.13
N VAL A 134 -19.61 -35.32 35.55
CA VAL A 134 -18.91 -34.85 36.76
C VAL A 134 -19.59 -35.36 38.04
N GLU A 135 -20.93 -35.39 38.11
CA GLU A 135 -21.66 -35.92 39.27
C GLU A 135 -21.40 -37.43 39.47
N SER A 136 -21.31 -38.21 38.39
CA SER A 136 -20.99 -39.65 38.44
C SER A 136 -19.54 -39.93 38.86
N ALA A 137 -18.61 -39.03 38.53
CA ALA A 137 -17.19 -39.16 38.88
C ALA A 137 -16.89 -38.77 40.34
N MET A 138 -17.63 -37.85 40.93
CA MET A 138 -17.49 -37.46 42.35
C MET A 138 -17.84 -38.59 43.32
N THR A 139 -18.68 -39.54 42.91
CA THR A 139 -19.04 -40.73 43.72
C THR A 139 -18.02 -41.86 43.69
N LYS A 140 -17.01 -41.83 42.81
CA LYS A 140 -16.00 -42.88 42.67
C LYS A 140 -14.61 -42.26 42.76
N GLY A 141 -14.06 -42.16 43.96
CA GLY A 141 -12.80 -41.51 44.28
C GLY A 141 -11.60 -42.02 43.46
N VAL A 142 -11.37 -41.41 42.29
CA VAL A 142 -10.18 -41.64 41.45
C VAL A 142 -9.28 -40.41 41.56
N PRO A 143 -8.13 -40.49 42.26
CA PRO A 143 -7.27 -39.34 42.58
C PRO A 143 -6.69 -38.60 41.35
N GLY A 144 -6.66 -39.22 40.17
CA GLY A 144 -6.13 -38.62 38.94
C GLY A 144 -7.06 -37.62 38.25
N LEU A 145 -8.37 -37.68 38.51
CA LEU A 145 -9.35 -36.85 37.78
C LEU A 145 -9.41 -35.41 38.30
N LEU A 146 -9.12 -35.19 39.58
CA LEU A 146 -9.12 -33.86 40.22
C LEU A 146 -7.97 -32.98 39.72
N SER A 147 -6.79 -33.55 39.50
CA SER A 147 -5.63 -32.82 38.97
C SER A 147 -5.80 -32.43 37.50
N ALA A 148 -6.43 -33.29 36.69
CA ALA A 148 -6.75 -32.97 35.29
C ALA A 148 -7.84 -31.88 35.18
N LEU A 149 -8.80 -31.86 36.12
CA LEU A 149 -9.84 -30.84 36.18
C LEU A 149 -9.29 -29.47 36.62
N ALA A 150 -8.35 -29.44 37.58
CA ALA A 150 -7.68 -28.20 38.00
C ALA A 150 -6.86 -27.57 36.87
N ILE A 151 -6.15 -28.38 36.07
CA ILE A 151 -5.41 -27.92 34.89
C ILE A 151 -6.37 -27.43 33.80
N ALA A 152 -7.48 -28.13 33.56
CA ALA A 152 -8.49 -27.71 32.59
C ALA A 152 -9.20 -26.39 33.00
N VAL A 153 -9.45 -26.18 34.29
CA VAL A 153 -10.01 -24.93 34.82
C VAL A 153 -8.99 -23.79 34.74
N LEU A 154 -7.70 -24.05 35.00
CA LEU A 154 -6.62 -23.06 34.82
C LEU A 154 -6.44 -22.66 33.34
N ILE A 155 -6.58 -23.59 32.40
CA ILE A 155 -6.54 -23.31 30.96
C ILE A 155 -7.81 -22.56 30.51
N ALA A 156 -8.98 -22.85 31.09
CA ALA A 156 -10.24 -22.17 30.80
C ALA A 156 -10.38 -20.80 31.48
N ALA A 157 -9.59 -20.52 32.53
CA ALA A 157 -9.60 -19.26 33.28
C ALA A 157 -8.70 -18.17 32.65
N PHE A 158 -7.93 -18.47 31.61
CA PHE A 158 -7.38 -17.45 30.74
C PHE A 158 -8.44 -17.10 29.70
N PRO A 159 -9.15 -15.96 29.83
CA PRO A 159 -9.88 -15.47 28.68
C PRO A 159 -8.84 -15.26 27.58
N ALA A 160 -8.96 -16.02 26.48
CA ALA A 160 -8.41 -15.56 25.22
C ALA A 160 -9.00 -14.16 25.04
N VAL A 161 -8.17 -13.13 25.21
CA VAL A 161 -8.59 -11.73 25.03
C VAL A 161 -8.83 -11.58 23.53
N ALA A 162 -10.00 -12.03 23.07
CA ALA A 162 -10.46 -11.80 21.74
C ALA A 162 -10.59 -10.28 21.58
N ALA A 163 -10.06 -9.75 20.49
CA ALA A 163 -10.22 -8.33 20.18
C ALA A 163 -11.71 -7.97 20.21
N ASP A 164 -12.04 -6.84 20.84
CA ASP A 164 -13.39 -6.29 20.85
C ASP A 164 -13.88 -6.20 19.40
N PRO A 165 -14.94 -6.96 19.01
CA PRO A 165 -15.40 -6.98 17.62
C PRO A 165 -15.79 -5.60 17.09
N SER A 166 -16.14 -4.65 17.96
CA SER A 166 -16.43 -3.27 17.56
C SER A 166 -15.19 -2.46 17.15
N LYS A 167 -13.98 -2.96 17.46
CA LYS A 167 -12.68 -2.37 17.13
C LYS A 167 -11.94 -3.12 16.02
N VAL A 168 -12.58 -4.11 15.40
CA VAL A 168 -12.00 -4.86 14.29
C VAL A 168 -12.59 -4.38 12.97
N LEU A 169 -11.74 -3.83 12.11
CA LEU A 169 -12.11 -3.45 10.76
C LEU A 169 -11.77 -4.60 9.78
N HIS A 170 -12.79 -5.08 9.06
CA HIS A 170 -12.61 -6.03 7.96
C HIS A 170 -12.68 -5.29 6.62
N VAL A 171 -11.60 -5.34 5.85
CA VAL A 171 -11.52 -4.76 4.50
C VAL A 171 -11.29 -5.88 3.50
N ALA A 172 -12.10 -5.92 2.44
CA ALA A 172 -11.93 -6.87 1.34
C ALA A 172 -11.09 -6.23 0.22
N PHE A 173 -10.07 -6.95 -0.26
CA PHE A 173 -9.33 -6.58 -1.47
C PHE A 173 -9.88 -7.33 -2.67
N VAL A 174 -9.94 -6.66 -3.82
CA VAL A 174 -10.44 -7.25 -5.08
C VAL A 174 -9.32 -7.85 -5.94
N ALA A 175 -8.07 -7.65 -5.54
CA ALA A 175 -6.89 -8.31 -6.10
C ALA A 175 -5.90 -8.63 -4.97
N PRO A 176 -5.03 -9.65 -5.13
CA PRO A 176 -4.07 -10.02 -4.12
C PRO A 176 -2.95 -8.98 -3.97
N GLU A 177 -2.47 -8.85 -2.74
CA GLU A 177 -1.23 -8.20 -2.36
C GLU A 177 0.01 -8.99 -2.83
N ASN A 178 1.12 -8.30 -3.07
CA ASN A 178 2.38 -8.90 -3.52
C ASN A 178 3.47 -8.91 -2.43
N GLY A 179 3.30 -8.16 -1.34
CA GLY A 179 4.17 -8.18 -0.17
C GLY A 179 4.38 -6.82 0.47
N PHE A 180 5.01 -6.78 1.65
CA PHE A 180 4.96 -5.61 2.53
C PHE A 180 6.30 -4.90 2.74
N ASP A 181 7.27 -5.11 1.86
CA ASP A 181 8.46 -4.27 1.83
C ASP A 181 8.11 -2.91 1.19
N PRO A 182 8.15 -1.80 1.93
CA PRO A 182 7.68 -0.52 1.42
C PRO A 182 8.49 -0.03 0.22
N GLN A 183 9.75 -0.46 0.09
CA GLN A 183 10.65 0.01 -0.94
C GLN A 183 10.69 -0.92 -2.16
N ALA A 184 10.30 -2.18 -2.02
CA ALA A 184 10.26 -3.12 -3.14
C ALA A 184 8.86 -3.25 -3.77
N THR A 185 7.79 -3.02 -3.01
CA THR A 185 6.43 -3.20 -3.51
C THR A 185 5.91 -2.01 -4.33
N GLY A 186 5.09 -2.29 -5.34
CA GLY A 186 4.52 -1.28 -6.24
C GLY A 186 3.02 -1.37 -6.53
N ASP A 187 2.30 -2.33 -5.96
CA ASP A 187 0.85 -2.41 -6.15
C ASP A 187 0.06 -1.61 -5.10
N LEU A 188 -1.19 -1.30 -5.44
CA LEU A 188 -2.05 -0.45 -4.62
C LEU A 188 -2.45 -1.11 -3.30
N TYR A 189 -2.71 -2.42 -3.29
CA TYR A 189 -3.27 -3.14 -2.13
C TYR A 189 -2.22 -3.34 -1.05
N SER A 190 -1.02 -3.75 -1.43
CA SER A 190 0.13 -3.83 -0.53
C SER A 190 0.46 -2.45 0.04
N ASN A 191 0.36 -1.39 -0.77
CA ASN A 191 0.60 -0.03 -0.29
C ASN A 191 -0.46 0.47 0.71
N TYR A 192 -1.72 0.02 0.62
CA TYR A 192 -2.70 0.30 1.67
C TYR A 192 -2.30 -0.29 3.01
N VAL A 193 -1.75 -1.50 3.01
CA VAL A 193 -1.22 -2.17 4.22
C VAL A 193 0.06 -1.47 4.70
N ASN A 194 1.01 -1.18 3.81
CA ASN A 194 2.26 -0.51 4.17
C ASN A 194 2.03 0.85 4.81
N ARG A 195 1.01 1.62 4.39
CA ARG A 195 0.64 2.89 5.02
C ARG A 195 0.14 2.76 6.47
N GLN A 196 -0.24 1.57 6.91
CA GLN A 196 -0.58 1.30 8.31
C GLN A 196 0.62 0.85 9.15
N ILE A 197 1.67 0.32 8.50
CA ILE A 197 2.87 -0.22 9.15
C ILE A 197 4.01 0.80 9.21
N PHE A 198 4.17 1.61 8.18
CA PHE A 198 5.27 2.56 8.03
C PHE A 198 4.77 3.99 8.06
N ASP A 199 5.41 4.82 8.88
CA ASP A 199 5.24 6.27 8.80
C ASP A 199 6.33 6.92 7.95
N SER A 200 5.88 7.66 6.94
CA SER A 200 6.71 8.57 6.17
C SER A 200 6.94 9.90 6.92
N LEU A 201 7.86 10.75 6.42
CA LEU A 201 8.18 12.04 7.03
C LEU A 201 6.96 12.95 7.14
N TYR A 202 6.10 12.90 6.11
CA TYR A 202 4.92 13.75 5.98
C TYR A 202 3.67 12.92 5.66
N ARG A 203 2.51 13.55 5.78
CA ARG A 203 1.23 12.97 5.36
C ARG A 203 0.31 14.08 4.86
N TYR A 204 -0.81 13.70 4.27
CA TYR A 204 -1.85 14.66 3.92
C TYR A 204 -2.81 14.88 5.09
N ASP A 205 -3.17 16.14 5.32
CA ASP A 205 -4.35 16.49 6.07
C ASP A 205 -5.59 16.16 5.23
N TYR A 206 -6.36 15.18 5.69
CA TYR A 206 -7.53 14.68 4.98
C TYR A 206 -8.78 15.54 5.19
N LEU A 207 -8.78 16.48 6.14
CA LEU A 207 -9.86 17.45 6.35
C LEU A 207 -9.60 18.78 5.63
N ALA A 208 -8.33 19.13 5.41
CA ALA A 208 -7.98 20.35 4.70
C ALA A 208 -8.47 20.35 3.25
N ARG A 209 -9.08 21.47 2.83
CA ARG A 209 -9.40 21.79 1.43
C ARG A 209 -8.85 23.20 1.12
N PRO A 210 -7.90 23.35 0.18
CA PRO A 210 -7.22 22.31 -0.60
C PRO A 210 -6.36 21.35 0.25
N TYR A 211 -5.97 20.21 -0.32
CA TYR A 211 -5.11 19.24 0.35
C TYR A 211 -3.80 19.88 0.82
N LYS A 212 -3.40 19.56 2.04
CA LYS A 212 -2.21 20.13 2.68
C LYS A 212 -1.29 19.03 3.17
N VAL A 213 0.00 19.13 2.83
CA VAL A 213 1.04 18.27 3.42
C VAL A 213 1.34 18.77 4.82
N ILE A 214 1.32 17.86 5.79
CA ILE A 214 1.59 18.12 7.20
C ILE A 214 2.67 17.16 7.73
N PRO A 215 3.43 17.55 8.77
CA PRO A 215 4.42 16.68 9.38
C PRO A 215 3.81 15.39 9.96
N ASN A 216 4.55 14.29 9.86
CA ASN A 216 4.23 13.01 10.51
C ASN A 216 5.35 12.58 11.46
N THR A 217 6.41 11.93 10.96
CA THR A 217 7.65 11.72 11.75
C THR A 217 8.59 12.91 11.68
N ALA A 218 8.41 13.82 10.72
CA ALA A 218 9.11 15.10 10.69
C ALA A 218 8.60 16.04 11.80
N ALA A 219 9.51 16.83 12.38
CA ALA A 219 9.20 17.83 13.40
C ALA A 219 8.57 19.11 12.81
N GLY A 220 8.70 19.33 11.51
CA GLY A 220 8.17 20.47 10.76
C GLY A 220 8.29 20.23 9.27
N LEU A 221 7.87 21.20 8.46
CA LEU A 221 8.14 21.23 7.02
C LEU A 221 9.65 21.41 6.76
N PRO A 222 10.18 21.01 5.59
CA PRO A 222 11.60 21.17 5.28
C PRO A 222 11.98 22.64 5.23
N GLU A 223 13.17 22.97 5.73
CA GLU A 223 13.84 24.24 5.46
C GLU A 223 14.56 24.10 4.10
N ILE A 224 14.14 24.87 3.11
CA ILE A 224 14.66 24.81 1.74
C ILE A 224 15.52 26.05 1.48
N SER A 225 16.74 25.85 0.97
CA SER A 225 17.64 26.95 0.59
C SER A 225 17.05 27.81 -0.54
N SER A 226 17.55 29.03 -0.70
CA SER A 226 17.06 29.98 -1.71
C SER A 226 17.20 29.48 -3.16
N ASP A 227 18.17 28.60 -3.42
CA ASP A 227 18.36 27.95 -4.73
C ASP A 227 17.49 26.70 -4.91
N GLY A 228 16.77 26.25 -3.89
CA GLY A 228 15.93 25.05 -3.92
C GLY A 228 16.70 23.72 -3.87
N LEU A 229 18.03 23.75 -3.75
CA LEU A 229 18.89 22.58 -3.91
C LEU A 229 19.24 21.89 -2.58
N THR A 230 19.14 22.58 -1.46
CA THR A 230 19.42 22.03 -0.14
C THR A 230 18.15 21.99 0.69
N TRP A 231 17.78 20.80 1.16
CA TRP A 231 16.62 20.61 2.03
C TRP A 231 17.10 20.09 3.37
N THR A 232 16.72 20.78 4.44
CA THR A 232 17.00 20.36 5.83
C THR A 232 15.70 19.91 6.48
N ILE A 233 15.66 18.66 6.95
CA ILE A 233 14.48 18.03 7.53
C ILE A 233 14.82 17.58 8.94
N LYS A 234 14.05 18.04 9.92
CA LYS A 234 14.16 17.61 11.32
C LYS A 234 13.20 16.45 11.56
N VAL A 235 13.70 15.36 12.12
CA VAL A 235 12.95 14.17 12.54
C VAL A 235 12.56 14.34 14.01
N ARG A 236 11.36 13.89 14.40
CA ARG A 236 10.91 13.92 15.79
C ARG A 236 11.68 12.86 16.61
N PRO A 237 12.27 13.23 17.75
CA PRO A 237 12.76 12.26 18.73
C PRO A 237 11.63 11.42 19.32
N GLY A 238 11.98 10.26 19.89
CA GLY A 238 11.04 9.43 20.67
C GLY A 238 10.01 8.66 19.84
N ILE A 239 10.22 8.52 18.52
CA ILE A 239 9.49 7.58 17.67
C ILE A 239 10.27 6.27 17.64
N TYR A 240 9.59 5.14 17.76
CA TYR A 240 10.23 3.82 17.79
C TYR A 240 9.67 2.92 16.70
N PHE A 241 10.52 2.06 16.16
CA PHE A 241 10.09 0.92 15.36
C PHE A 241 9.32 -0.06 16.24
N THR A 242 8.34 -0.75 15.67
CA THR A 242 7.66 -1.88 16.33
C THR A 242 8.70 -2.90 16.78
N ASP A 243 8.53 -3.45 17.99
CA ASP A 243 9.44 -4.46 18.53
C ASP A 243 9.60 -5.66 17.58
N ASP A 244 10.84 -6.10 17.41
CA ASP A 244 11.21 -7.20 16.54
C ASP A 244 12.49 -7.89 17.06
N ALA A 245 12.64 -9.19 16.78
CA ALA A 245 13.79 -9.97 17.22
C ALA A 245 15.12 -9.49 16.63
N ALA A 246 15.12 -8.83 15.46
CA ALA A 246 16.29 -8.20 14.86
C ALA A 246 16.92 -7.14 15.78
N PHE A 247 16.14 -6.53 16.68
CA PHE A 247 16.62 -5.55 17.65
C PHE A 247 17.18 -6.16 18.94
N LYS A 248 17.19 -7.49 19.06
CA LYS A 248 17.79 -8.23 20.20
C LYS A 248 17.27 -7.75 21.55
N GLY A 249 15.95 -7.54 21.64
CA GLY A 249 15.25 -7.12 22.86
C GLY A 249 15.46 -5.65 23.25
N LYS A 250 16.07 -4.83 22.39
CA LYS A 250 16.24 -3.38 22.62
C LYS A 250 15.18 -2.59 21.86
N LYS A 251 14.62 -1.56 22.48
CA LYS A 251 13.81 -0.57 21.77
C LYS A 251 14.65 0.15 20.73
N ARG A 252 14.18 0.19 19.48
CA ARG A 252 14.89 0.84 18.37
C ARG A 252 14.21 2.14 17.98
N GLU A 253 14.84 3.26 18.33
CA GLU A 253 14.33 4.60 18.02
C GLU A 253 14.54 4.97 16.54
N LEU A 254 13.58 5.63 15.89
CA LEU A 254 13.75 6.19 14.55
C LEU A 254 14.74 7.36 14.56
N THR A 255 15.68 7.37 13.61
CA THR A 255 16.69 8.41 13.45
C THR A 255 16.81 8.90 12.00
N ALA A 256 17.52 10.01 11.79
CA ALA A 256 17.85 10.51 10.46
C ALA A 256 18.66 9.49 9.63
N ALA A 257 19.51 8.68 10.28
CA ALA A 257 20.31 7.66 9.61
C ALA A 257 19.44 6.56 8.97
N ASP A 258 18.28 6.24 9.56
CA ASP A 258 17.35 5.24 9.02
C ASP A 258 16.75 5.71 7.69
N TYR A 259 16.40 7.00 7.57
CA TYR A 259 15.97 7.58 6.30
C TYR A 259 17.06 7.56 5.24
N VAL A 260 18.29 7.97 5.60
CA VAL A 260 19.42 7.97 4.66
C VAL A 260 19.73 6.55 4.18
N TYR A 261 19.75 5.57 5.08
CA TYR A 261 19.89 4.15 4.73
C TYR A 261 18.78 3.71 3.77
N SER A 262 17.53 4.05 4.08
CA SER A 262 16.36 3.70 3.27
C SER A 262 16.45 4.29 1.87
N TRP A 263 16.83 5.56 1.73
CA TRP A 263 16.93 6.18 0.41
C TRP A 263 18.12 5.66 -0.39
N LYS A 264 19.24 5.32 0.26
CA LYS A 264 20.32 4.53 -0.37
C LYS A 264 19.82 3.17 -0.84
N ARG A 265 18.97 2.50 -0.05
CA ARG A 265 18.37 1.21 -0.42
C ARG A 265 17.47 1.30 -1.64
N LEU A 266 16.75 2.41 -1.84
CA LEU A 266 16.00 2.67 -3.08
C LEU A 266 16.91 2.80 -4.31
N LEU A 267 18.12 3.34 -4.11
CA LEU A 267 19.12 3.49 -5.17
C LEU A 267 19.90 2.21 -5.46
N ASP A 268 19.84 1.18 -4.60
CA ASP A 268 20.52 -0.09 -4.83
C ASP A 268 19.86 -0.82 -6.02
N PRO A 269 20.58 -1.02 -7.16
CA PRO A 269 20.04 -1.72 -8.33
C PRO A 269 19.56 -3.14 -8.02
N LYS A 270 20.15 -3.78 -7.00
CA LYS A 270 19.77 -5.11 -6.52
C LYS A 270 18.31 -5.16 -6.05
N LEU A 271 17.84 -4.09 -5.42
CA LEU A 271 16.48 -4.00 -4.88
C LEU A 271 15.43 -4.01 -5.99
N ARG A 272 15.77 -3.48 -7.17
CA ARG A 272 14.85 -3.31 -8.32
C ARG A 272 13.59 -2.53 -7.92
N SER A 273 13.78 -1.48 -7.12
CA SER A 273 12.68 -0.68 -6.61
C SER A 273 11.99 0.11 -7.72
N ILE A 274 10.68 0.00 -7.79
CA ILE A 274 9.84 0.91 -8.58
C ILE A 274 9.65 2.29 -7.94
N ASN A 275 10.33 2.54 -6.81
CA ASN A 275 10.35 3.81 -6.08
C ASN A 275 11.72 4.50 -6.21
N ALA A 276 12.67 3.95 -6.96
CA ALA A 276 14.00 4.54 -7.19
C ALA A 276 13.92 5.94 -7.81
N GLN A 277 12.92 6.19 -8.67
CA GLN A 277 12.68 7.48 -9.34
C GLN A 277 12.42 8.64 -8.39
N ILE A 278 12.10 8.37 -7.12
CA ILE A 278 11.96 9.42 -6.10
C ILE A 278 13.32 10.13 -5.89
N PHE A 279 14.45 9.43 -6.09
CA PHE A 279 15.77 9.90 -5.69
C PHE A 279 16.88 9.78 -6.76
N ASP A 280 16.78 8.86 -7.72
CA ASP A 280 17.88 8.50 -8.64
C ASP A 280 18.42 9.65 -9.50
N ASP A 281 17.55 10.46 -10.09
CA ASP A 281 17.89 11.65 -10.86
C ASP A 281 18.00 12.91 -10.00
N ARG A 282 17.45 12.87 -8.78
CA ARG A 282 17.27 14.05 -7.94
C ARG A 282 18.42 14.26 -6.97
N LEU A 283 18.92 13.22 -6.31
CA LEU A 283 19.96 13.36 -5.29
C LEU A 283 21.34 13.51 -5.93
N PHE A 284 22.13 14.44 -5.39
CA PHE A 284 23.50 14.64 -5.82
C PHE A 284 24.34 13.38 -5.59
N GLY A 285 25.02 12.91 -6.63
CA GLY A 285 25.82 11.69 -6.59
C GLY A 285 25.06 10.37 -6.73
N ALA A 286 23.71 10.37 -6.81
CA ALA A 286 22.92 9.12 -6.90
C ALA A 286 23.28 8.28 -8.12
N LYS A 287 23.37 8.90 -9.30
CA LYS A 287 23.82 8.22 -10.53
C LYS A 287 25.18 7.56 -10.39
N ALA A 288 26.14 8.26 -9.77
CA ALA A 288 27.47 7.72 -9.56
C ALA A 288 27.45 6.51 -8.64
N ALA A 289 26.68 6.55 -7.55
CA ALA A 289 26.51 5.43 -6.62
C ALA A 289 25.84 4.22 -7.31
N ILE A 290 24.78 4.45 -8.09
CA ILE A 290 24.08 3.42 -8.88
C ILE A 290 25.05 2.75 -9.86
N GLU A 291 25.80 3.52 -10.64
CA GLU A 291 26.73 2.98 -11.64
C GLU A 291 27.91 2.25 -10.99
N ALA A 292 28.41 2.73 -9.85
CA ALA A 292 29.42 2.01 -9.07
C ALA A 292 28.88 0.66 -8.57
N ALA A 293 27.64 0.62 -8.08
CA ALA A 293 27.01 -0.62 -7.63
C ALA A 293 26.78 -1.61 -8.78
N LYS A 294 26.37 -1.15 -9.97
CA LYS A 294 26.24 -2.01 -11.16
C LYS A 294 27.56 -2.62 -11.59
N LYS A 295 28.66 -1.85 -11.53
CA LYS A 295 30.00 -2.31 -11.91
C LYS A 295 30.58 -3.33 -10.94
N THR A 296 30.36 -3.11 -9.64
CA THR A 296 30.93 -3.96 -8.57
C THR A 296 30.00 -5.09 -8.14
N GLY A 297 28.72 -5.04 -8.50
CA GLY A 297 27.68 -5.95 -8.02
C GLY A 297 27.25 -5.70 -6.58
N LYS A 298 27.72 -4.63 -5.93
CA LYS A 298 27.43 -4.32 -4.53
C LYS A 298 27.22 -2.82 -4.32
N PHE A 299 26.09 -2.45 -3.70
CA PHE A 299 25.89 -1.10 -3.21
C PHE A 299 26.56 -0.93 -1.84
N ASP A 300 27.33 0.13 -1.66
CA ASP A 300 27.94 0.47 -0.37
C ASP A 300 27.02 1.41 0.42
N TYR A 301 26.32 0.84 1.40
CA TYR A 301 25.41 1.59 2.26
C TYR A 301 26.14 2.51 3.25
N ASP A 302 27.41 2.22 3.56
CA ASP A 302 28.22 2.94 4.54
C ASP A 302 29.04 4.06 3.91
N ALA A 303 29.23 4.03 2.59
CA ALA A 303 29.89 5.10 1.84
C ALA A 303 29.25 6.46 2.10
N ALA A 304 30.08 7.50 2.22
CA ALA A 304 29.62 8.88 2.29
C ALA A 304 28.78 9.20 1.04
N PHE A 305 27.63 9.82 1.25
CA PHE A 305 26.70 10.14 0.17
C PHE A 305 26.23 11.58 0.33
N GLU A 306 26.74 12.47 -0.50
CA GLU A 306 26.48 13.90 -0.38
C GLU A 306 25.01 14.26 -0.68
N GLY A 307 24.35 13.49 -1.54
CA GLY A 307 22.94 13.69 -1.88
C GLY A 307 21.97 13.50 -0.70
N ALA A 308 22.31 12.66 0.28
CA ALA A 308 21.51 12.45 1.49
C ALA A 308 22.37 12.13 2.70
N GLN A 309 22.31 12.99 3.71
CA GLN A 309 23.15 12.94 4.90
C GLN A 309 22.30 13.00 6.17
N ALA A 310 22.70 12.23 7.18
CA ALA A 310 22.26 12.42 8.54
C ALA A 310 23.33 13.28 9.22
N VAL A 311 23.11 14.60 9.28
CA VAL A 311 24.12 15.54 9.80
C VAL A 311 24.20 15.48 11.33
N ASP A 312 23.12 15.04 11.96
CA ASP A 312 23.06 14.59 13.36
C ASP A 312 22.01 13.47 13.49
N ARG A 313 21.72 13.04 14.73
CA ARG A 313 20.79 11.94 15.02
C ARG A 313 19.37 12.18 14.47
N TYR A 314 18.93 13.43 14.38
CA TYR A 314 17.56 13.82 14.03
C TYR A 314 17.49 14.82 12.87
N THR A 315 18.60 15.20 12.25
CA THR A 315 18.60 16.13 11.11
C THR A 315 19.09 15.44 9.85
N ILE A 316 18.25 15.47 8.83
CA ILE A 316 18.54 15.02 7.47
C ILE A 316 18.88 16.25 6.63
N ARG A 317 19.94 16.17 5.85
CA ARG A 317 20.27 17.13 4.79
C ARG A 317 20.25 16.42 3.44
N LEU A 318 19.43 16.91 2.53
CA LEU A 318 19.43 16.50 1.14
C LEU A 318 20.12 17.56 0.29
N LYS A 319 20.91 17.10 -0.67
CA LYS A 319 21.47 17.92 -1.76
C LYS A 319 20.93 17.42 -3.08
N LEU A 320 20.25 18.28 -3.81
CA LEU A 320 19.58 17.95 -5.07
C LEU A 320 20.38 18.43 -6.28
N ASN A 321 20.22 17.76 -7.42
CA ASN A 321 20.78 18.17 -8.72
C ASN A 321 19.99 19.32 -9.35
N CYS A 322 18.72 19.48 -8.98
CA CYS A 322 17.81 20.52 -9.45
C CYS A 322 16.72 20.81 -8.39
N PRO A 323 16.07 21.99 -8.43
CA PRO A 323 14.94 22.28 -7.55
C PRO A 323 13.78 21.31 -7.84
N ALA A 324 13.34 20.55 -6.83
CA ALA A 324 12.28 19.54 -6.96
C ALA A 324 11.26 19.68 -5.82
N TYR A 325 10.36 20.66 -5.93
CA TYR A 325 9.36 20.94 -4.89
C TYR A 325 8.29 19.86 -4.74
N ASP A 326 8.06 19.07 -5.80
CA ASP A 326 7.20 17.90 -5.81
C ASP A 326 7.71 16.78 -4.89
N LEU A 327 9.02 16.76 -4.57
CA LEU A 327 9.61 15.84 -3.60
C LEU A 327 8.88 15.85 -2.26
N LEU A 328 8.33 16.99 -1.83
CA LEU A 328 7.56 17.06 -0.59
C LEU A 328 6.35 16.11 -0.61
N GLY A 329 5.71 15.94 -1.78
CA GLY A 329 4.63 15.00 -1.99
C GLY A 329 5.14 13.54 -1.97
N ASP A 330 6.28 13.26 -2.60
CA ASP A 330 6.87 11.91 -2.60
C ASP A 330 7.28 11.45 -1.20
N LEU A 331 7.74 12.38 -0.35
CA LEU A 331 8.05 12.11 1.06
C LEU A 331 6.81 11.82 1.93
N THR A 332 5.61 11.82 1.35
CA THR A 332 4.40 11.27 1.99
C THR A 332 4.20 9.78 1.72
N ALA A 333 4.86 9.21 0.70
CA ALA A 333 4.66 7.83 0.28
C ALA A 333 5.39 6.84 1.22
N SER A 334 4.81 5.65 1.39
CA SER A 334 5.41 4.57 2.19
C SER A 334 6.76 4.13 1.64
N GLY A 335 6.98 4.17 0.33
CA GLY A 335 8.28 3.83 -0.27
C GLY A 335 9.43 4.75 0.13
N ALA A 336 9.12 6.00 0.52
CA ALA A 336 10.09 6.95 1.05
C ALA A 336 10.23 6.89 2.59
N ALA A 337 9.45 6.04 3.27
CA ALA A 337 9.53 5.87 4.71
C ALA A 337 10.85 5.19 5.14
N ALA A 338 11.20 5.34 6.42
CA ALA A 338 12.36 4.70 6.99
C ALA A 338 12.12 3.21 7.23
N VAL A 339 13.12 2.39 6.91
CA VAL A 339 13.23 0.98 7.26
C VAL A 339 14.46 0.77 8.15
N ALA A 340 14.35 -0.14 9.11
CA ALA A 340 15.48 -0.47 9.98
C ALA A 340 16.48 -1.38 9.26
N ARG A 341 17.75 -0.99 9.22
CA ARG A 341 18.83 -1.76 8.56
C ARG A 341 19.00 -3.14 9.18
N GLU A 342 18.80 -3.25 10.48
CA GLU A 342 18.90 -4.49 11.25
C GLU A 342 17.89 -5.53 10.76
N VAL A 343 16.67 -5.10 10.47
CA VAL A 343 15.58 -5.94 9.95
C VAL A 343 15.90 -6.41 8.53
N VAL A 344 16.37 -5.50 7.66
CA VAL A 344 16.82 -5.86 6.30
C VAL A 344 17.99 -6.84 6.34
N THR A 345 18.91 -6.67 7.28
CA THR A 345 20.06 -7.57 7.44
C THR A 345 19.64 -8.95 7.95
N ALA A 346 18.68 -9.01 8.87
CA ALA A 346 18.22 -10.25 9.47
C ALA A 346 17.31 -11.08 8.55
N TYR A 347 16.44 -10.42 7.78
CA TYR A 347 15.35 -11.08 7.04
C TYR A 347 15.37 -10.84 5.53
N GLY A 348 16.31 -10.03 5.03
CA GLY A 348 16.41 -9.73 3.60
C GLY A 348 16.67 -10.99 2.78
N ASP A 349 15.87 -11.20 1.74
CA ASP A 349 16.08 -12.27 0.78
C ASP A 349 17.32 -11.99 -0.12
N PRO A 350 17.66 -12.87 -1.08
CA PRO A 350 18.77 -12.62 -2.01
C PRO A 350 18.64 -11.34 -2.85
N SER A 351 17.44 -10.78 -3.03
CA SER A 351 17.20 -9.46 -3.65
C SER A 351 17.25 -8.30 -2.63
N GLY A 352 17.37 -8.63 -1.35
CA GLY A 352 17.32 -7.71 -0.22
C GLY A 352 15.89 -7.41 0.26
N TRP A 353 14.86 -8.07 -0.26
CA TRP A 353 13.46 -7.81 0.07
C TRP A 353 13.07 -8.35 1.45
N VAL A 354 12.24 -7.60 2.18
CA VAL A 354 11.71 -7.99 3.51
C VAL A 354 10.18 -8.15 3.50
N MET A 355 9.64 -8.78 2.45
CA MET A 355 8.19 -8.84 2.18
C MET A 355 7.34 -9.40 3.33
N GLU A 356 7.86 -10.37 4.07
CA GLU A 356 7.17 -11.03 5.19
C GLU A 356 7.51 -10.42 6.56
N HIS A 357 8.49 -9.52 6.61
CA HIS A 357 8.99 -8.92 7.85
C HIS A 357 8.94 -7.37 7.80
N PRO A 358 7.75 -6.77 7.55
CA PRO A 358 7.62 -5.33 7.53
C PRO A 358 7.65 -4.76 8.95
N VAL A 359 8.78 -4.18 9.34
CA VAL A 359 8.96 -3.52 10.64
C VAL A 359 9.06 -2.02 10.42
N GLY A 360 7.99 -1.31 10.76
CA GLY A 360 7.91 0.15 10.64
C GLY A 360 7.62 0.83 11.98
N THR A 361 7.28 2.11 11.92
CA THR A 361 6.99 2.97 13.09
C THR A 361 5.50 3.35 13.19
N GLY A 362 4.66 2.71 12.38
CA GLY A 362 3.25 3.02 12.20
C GLY A 362 2.33 2.46 13.29
N PRO A 363 1.02 2.79 13.20
CA PRO A 363 0.01 2.42 14.20
C PRO A 363 -0.29 0.93 14.29
N TYR A 364 0.10 0.15 13.28
CA TYR A 364 -0.12 -1.28 13.24
C TYR A 364 1.14 -2.04 12.84
N TYR A 365 1.20 -3.32 13.17
CA TYR A 365 2.23 -4.23 12.67
C TYR A 365 1.60 -5.47 12.04
N LEU A 366 2.35 -6.13 11.16
CA LEU A 366 1.92 -7.36 10.53
C LEU A 366 1.94 -8.51 11.54
N LYS A 367 0.77 -9.02 11.91
CA LYS A 367 0.64 -10.18 12.79
C LYS A 367 0.76 -11.49 12.03
N SER A 368 0.04 -11.60 10.91
CA SER A 368 0.08 -12.77 10.06
C SER A 368 -0.31 -12.42 8.64
N TRP A 369 0.24 -13.18 7.70
CA TRP A 369 -0.03 -13.04 6.28
C TRP A 369 -0.17 -14.41 5.63
N ARG A 370 -1.35 -14.65 5.04
CA ARG A 370 -1.63 -15.77 4.15
C ARG A 370 -1.87 -15.19 2.77
N ARG A 371 -0.87 -15.34 1.90
CA ARG A 371 -0.87 -14.79 0.53
C ARG A 371 -2.19 -15.03 -0.20
N ALA A 372 -2.73 -13.97 -0.80
CA ALA A 372 -3.97 -13.97 -1.56
C ALA A 372 -5.22 -14.42 -0.78
N GLN A 373 -5.14 -14.48 0.56
CA GLN A 373 -6.22 -14.95 1.42
C GLN A 373 -6.53 -14.00 2.57
N GLN A 374 -5.51 -13.64 3.36
CA GLN A 374 -5.72 -12.87 4.59
C GLN A 374 -4.46 -12.14 5.03
N VAL A 375 -4.64 -10.87 5.40
CA VAL A 375 -3.64 -10.05 6.08
C VAL A 375 -4.23 -9.67 7.43
N VAL A 376 -3.50 -9.94 8.51
CA VAL A 376 -3.90 -9.55 9.87
C VAL A 376 -2.91 -8.53 10.39
N LEU A 377 -3.42 -7.36 10.73
CA LEU A 377 -2.69 -6.31 11.42
C LEU A 377 -3.16 -6.21 12.87
N GLU A 378 -2.22 -6.05 13.79
CA GLU A 378 -2.50 -5.74 15.20
C GLU A 378 -2.00 -4.34 15.55
N ALA A 379 -2.67 -3.67 16.48
CA ALA A 379 -2.28 -2.34 16.91
C ALA A 379 -0.89 -2.39 17.55
N ASN A 380 -0.01 -1.48 17.14
CA ASN A 380 1.31 -1.33 17.72
C ASN A 380 1.19 -0.68 19.12
N PRO A 381 1.46 -1.41 20.22
CA PRO A 381 1.29 -0.89 21.57
C PRO A 381 2.29 0.23 21.91
N ALA A 382 3.41 0.31 21.17
CA ALA A 382 4.41 1.36 21.32
C ALA A 382 4.11 2.59 20.43
N PHE A 383 3.02 2.58 19.66
CA PHE A 383 2.67 3.70 18.80
C PHE A 383 2.33 4.94 19.63
N ARG A 384 2.81 6.09 19.14
CA ARG A 384 2.55 7.40 19.76
C ARG A 384 1.06 7.75 19.73
N GLU A 385 0.60 8.55 20.69
CA GLU A 385 -0.78 9.05 20.68
C GLU A 385 -1.03 9.87 19.42
N LEU A 386 -2.07 9.51 18.67
CA LEU A 386 -2.54 10.27 17.52
C LEU A 386 -3.91 10.86 17.85
N ARG A 387 -4.06 12.15 17.60
CA ARG A 387 -5.35 12.84 17.77
C ARG A 387 -6.00 13.06 16.42
N PHE A 388 -7.33 13.00 16.43
CA PHE A 388 -8.13 13.41 15.28
C PHE A 388 -7.77 14.86 14.91
N PRO A 389 -7.53 15.17 13.63
CA PRO A 389 -7.12 16.50 13.20
C PRO A 389 -8.23 17.52 13.45
N GLU A 390 -7.83 18.74 13.76
CA GLU A 390 -8.75 19.86 13.84
C GLU A 390 -9.12 20.36 12.44
N SER A 391 -10.33 20.89 12.28
CA SER A 391 -10.73 21.57 11.05
C SER A 391 -11.55 22.82 11.38
N SER A 392 -11.33 23.88 10.61
CA SER A 392 -12.10 25.12 10.69
C SER A 392 -13.33 25.12 9.77
N GLN A 393 -13.54 24.06 8.99
CA GLN A 393 -14.66 23.99 8.06
C GLN A 393 -15.98 23.73 8.79
N ALA A 394 -17.03 24.43 8.35
CA ALA A 394 -18.35 24.35 8.96
C ALA A 394 -18.94 22.93 8.93
N ASP A 395 -18.70 22.22 7.82
CA ASP A 395 -19.23 20.88 7.57
C ASP A 395 -18.59 19.81 8.46
N ASP A 396 -17.36 20.05 8.93
CA ASP A 396 -16.64 19.10 9.78
C ASP A 396 -17.06 19.17 11.26
N ARG A 397 -17.76 20.23 11.69
CA ARG A 397 -18.04 20.50 13.11
C ARG A 397 -18.74 19.36 13.84
N ALA A 398 -19.74 18.73 13.21
CA ALA A 398 -20.49 17.64 13.82
C ALA A 398 -19.61 16.41 14.07
N MET A 399 -18.82 16.02 13.05
CA MET A 399 -17.85 14.94 13.16
C MET A 399 -16.77 15.25 14.20
N LEU A 400 -16.24 16.48 14.20
CA LEU A 400 -15.23 16.92 15.18
C LEU A 400 -15.75 16.86 16.62
N ALA A 401 -17.02 17.21 16.85
CA ALA A 401 -17.63 17.11 18.17
C ALA A 401 -17.71 15.66 18.66
N GLU A 402 -18.01 14.72 17.76
CA GLU A 402 -18.06 13.29 18.08
C GLU A 402 -16.67 12.66 18.28
N MET A 403 -15.68 13.10 17.50
CA MET A 403 -14.33 12.53 17.50
C MET A 403 -13.41 13.16 18.56
N ARG A 404 -13.80 14.30 19.15
CA ARG A 404 -13.00 15.00 20.15
C ARG A 404 -12.72 14.09 21.35
N GLY A 405 -11.43 13.89 21.65
CA GLY A 405 -10.97 13.11 22.80
C GLY A 405 -11.03 11.59 22.64
N LYS A 406 -11.56 11.07 21.52
CA LYS A 406 -11.42 9.66 21.16
C LYS A 406 -9.97 9.39 20.73
N LYS A 407 -9.42 8.27 21.21
CA LYS A 407 -8.07 7.79 20.89
C LYS A 407 -8.12 6.66 19.87
#